data_AF-A0A524C8Y4-F1
#
_entry.id   AF-A0A524C8Y4-F1
#
_cell.length_a   1.000
_cell.length_b   1.000
_cell.length_c   1.000
_cell.angle_alpha   90.00
_cell.angle_beta   90.00
_cell.angle_gamma   90.00
#
_symmetry.space_group_name_H-M   'P 1'
#
loop_
_entity.id
_entity.type
_entity.pdbx_description
1 polymer ?
#
loop_
_entity_poly.entity_id
_entity_poly.type
_entity_poly.pdbx_seq_one_letter_code
_entity_poly.pdbx_strand_id
1 'polypeptide(L)'
;MNDNKDKNYLSPKYSLIRRFFLNLFIITFLIMIYFYVSDYFGSISTIFLKNSKFFVSISFILLIFVFFSILAGPLPATIAGFFGELIYQFSFYENIRLDWCIIVSLIGLTVSIYKYKPLKYKSWRKLFYTFISLTISAFIISFLIIIFQAILNPIINLNSLLVDYGCKYLVHALLSVVLIIPLLVLIYDRALANKEQHIYNLFLTHHPIYQSDHTFYLKFGRTYIYFCSRCSGVIIGGLIIIFINDVLNRAIGFTIEPEIAVILCIFLPIPGLIDWGTQRLLLRKSTTESRLLTGFIIGIALYYLSFTDKYIIYMFFLIIFYFSVVGIALYIGQKRELKKAEEEEEYKSPKLEEDQFE
;
A
#
# COMPACT_ATOMS: atom_id res chain seq x y z
N MET A 1 -36.70 -12.24 30.49
CA MET A 1 -36.52 -10.79 30.75
C MET A 1 -35.11 -10.57 31.30
N ASN A 2 -34.07 -10.71 30.46
CA ASN A 2 -32.69 -10.27 30.69
C ASN A 2 -31.80 -10.75 29.52
N ASP A 3 -31.90 -10.10 28.36
CA ASP A 3 -31.05 -10.47 27.22
C ASP A 3 -30.75 -9.26 26.31
N ASN A 4 -30.27 -8.17 26.92
CA ASN A 4 -30.06 -6.91 26.21
C ASN A 4 -28.83 -6.13 26.70
N LYS A 5 -27.74 -6.81 27.08
CA LYS A 5 -26.50 -6.16 27.55
C LYS A 5 -25.29 -6.23 26.62
N ASP A 6 -25.32 -6.97 25.51
CA ASP A 6 -24.14 -7.12 24.63
C ASP A 6 -24.27 -6.46 23.25
N LYS A 7 -24.66 -5.17 23.21
CA LYS A 7 -24.63 -4.35 21.99
C LYS A 7 -23.71 -3.14 22.05
N ASN A 8 -22.73 -3.15 22.94
CA ASN A 8 -21.52 -2.33 22.77
C ASN A 8 -20.45 -3.14 22.03
N TYR A 9 -20.77 -3.59 20.81
CA TYR A 9 -19.74 -3.78 19.80
C TYR A 9 -19.22 -2.38 19.46
N LEU A 10 -18.36 -1.87 20.34
CA LEU A 10 -17.54 -0.70 20.12
C LEU A 10 -16.93 -0.89 18.74
N SER A 11 -17.46 -0.15 17.75
CA SER A 11 -16.82 -0.05 16.45
C SER A 11 -15.37 0.29 16.77
N PRO A 12 -14.40 -0.59 16.46
CA PRO A 12 -13.06 -0.44 16.97
C PRO A 12 -12.63 0.96 16.58
N LYS A 13 -12.43 1.80 17.60
CA LYS A 13 -12.03 3.20 17.45
C LYS A 13 -10.79 3.12 16.58
N TYR A 14 -10.94 3.38 15.28
CA TYR A 14 -9.90 3.07 14.31
C TYR A 14 -8.65 3.75 14.84
N SER A 15 -7.64 2.95 15.19
CA SER A 15 -6.41 3.51 15.74
C SER A 15 -5.92 4.53 14.71
N LEU A 16 -5.60 5.74 15.16
CA LEU A 16 -5.11 6.81 14.29
C LEU A 16 -3.92 6.30 13.45
N ILE A 17 -3.13 5.41 14.05
CA ILE A 17 -2.03 4.65 13.45
C ILE A 17 -2.51 3.83 12.24
N ARG A 18 -3.59 3.04 12.35
CA ARG A 18 -4.12 2.25 11.23
C ARG A 18 -4.54 3.12 10.05
N ARG A 19 -5.20 4.26 10.31
CA ARG A 19 -5.59 5.21 9.25
C ARG A 19 -4.37 5.82 8.57
N PHE A 20 -3.36 6.19 9.35
CA PHE A 20 -2.11 6.73 8.83
C PHE A 20 -1.37 5.69 7.98
N PHE A 21 -1.17 4.48 8.52
CA PHE A 21 -0.47 3.39 7.84
C PHE A 21 -1.15 3.00 6.52
N LEU A 22 -2.49 2.88 6.52
CA LEU A 22 -3.22 2.53 5.30
C LEU A 22 -3.08 3.61 4.22
N ASN A 23 -3.15 4.89 4.59
CA ASN A 23 -2.94 5.97 3.63
C ASN A 23 -1.51 5.99 3.10
N LEU A 24 -0.52 5.79 3.96
CA LEU A 24 0.89 5.69 3.55
C LEU A 24 1.08 4.53 2.57
N PHE A 25 0.52 3.36 2.87
CA PHE A 25 0.58 2.19 1.98
C PHE A 25 -0.08 2.47 0.62
N ILE A 26 -1.26 3.10 0.59
CA ILE A 26 -1.93 3.47 -0.66
C ILE A 26 -1.08 4.46 -1.46
N ILE A 27 -0.47 5.46 -0.81
CA ILE A 27 0.40 6.44 -1.46
C ILE A 27 1.62 5.73 -2.07
N THR A 28 2.32 4.89 -1.30
CA THR A 28 3.49 4.17 -1.80
C THR A 28 3.13 3.25 -2.96
N PHE A 29 2.00 2.53 -2.88
CA PHE A 29 1.51 1.69 -3.96
C PHE A 29 1.22 2.48 -5.24
N LEU A 30 0.57 3.64 -5.13
CA LEU A 30 0.32 4.53 -6.26
C LEU A 30 1.62 5.05 -6.87
N ILE A 31 2.61 5.44 -6.04
CA ILE A 31 3.93 5.90 -6.50
C ILE A 31 4.63 4.78 -7.27
N MET A 32 4.65 3.55 -6.75
CA MET A 32 5.26 2.39 -7.41
C MET A 32 4.60 2.10 -8.76
N ILE A 33 3.25 2.07 -8.81
CA ILE A 33 2.53 1.89 -10.07
C ILE A 33 2.88 2.98 -11.05
N TYR A 34 2.82 4.25 -10.62
CA TYR A 34 3.13 5.38 -11.49
C TYR A 34 4.54 5.27 -12.05
N PHE A 35 5.52 4.98 -11.21
CA PHE A 35 6.92 4.85 -11.59
C PHE A 35 7.13 3.74 -12.63
N TYR A 36 6.69 2.51 -12.36
CA TYR A 36 6.94 1.38 -13.26
C TYR A 36 6.12 1.44 -14.54
N VAL A 37 4.89 1.94 -14.49
CA VAL A 37 4.10 2.19 -15.71
C VAL A 37 4.77 3.30 -16.52
N SER A 38 5.33 4.33 -15.88
CA SER A 38 6.04 5.40 -16.58
C SER A 38 7.41 4.97 -17.13
N ASP A 39 8.10 4.02 -16.49
CA ASP A 39 9.34 3.43 -17.03
C ASP A 39 9.06 2.76 -18.39
N TYR A 40 7.99 1.98 -18.46
CA TYR A 40 7.65 1.23 -19.68
C TYR A 40 7.01 2.10 -20.78
N PHE A 41 6.12 3.02 -20.40
CA PHE A 41 5.31 3.79 -21.35
C PHE A 41 5.79 5.25 -21.53
N GLY A 42 6.73 5.73 -20.71
CA GLY A 42 7.04 7.16 -20.53
C GLY A 42 6.18 7.77 -19.43
N SER A 43 6.58 8.86 -18.76
CA SER A 43 5.69 9.55 -17.80
C SER A 43 4.72 10.50 -18.49
N ILE A 44 3.75 11.04 -17.72
CA ILE A 44 2.83 12.07 -18.21
C ILE A 44 3.57 13.30 -18.75
N SER A 45 4.77 13.63 -18.22
CA SER A 45 5.56 14.76 -18.70
C SER A 45 6.38 14.48 -19.97
N THR A 46 6.69 13.22 -20.29
CA THR A 46 7.64 12.86 -21.38
C THR A 46 7.23 13.39 -22.76
N ILE A 47 5.95 13.35 -23.10
CA ILE A 47 5.45 13.77 -24.44
C ILE A 47 5.70 15.26 -24.68
N PHE A 48 5.65 16.04 -23.61
CA PHE A 48 5.78 17.49 -23.68
C PHE A 48 7.25 17.94 -23.70
N LEU A 49 8.18 17.01 -23.49
CA LEU A 49 9.61 17.29 -23.47
C LEU A 49 10.29 16.91 -24.78
N LYS A 50 10.02 15.74 -25.40
CA LYS A 50 10.88 15.28 -26.53
C LYS A 50 10.25 14.43 -27.65
N ASN A 51 9.06 13.81 -27.53
CA ASN A 51 8.66 12.81 -28.54
C ASN A 51 7.13 12.63 -28.73
N SER A 52 6.63 13.04 -29.90
CA SER A 52 5.20 12.93 -30.29
C SER A 52 4.74 11.50 -30.60
N LYS A 53 5.65 10.52 -30.67
CA LYS A 53 5.32 9.12 -31.02
C LYS A 53 4.64 8.33 -29.90
N PHE A 54 4.56 8.85 -28.68
CA PHE A 54 4.03 8.14 -27.50
C PHE A 54 2.53 8.37 -27.23
N PHE A 55 1.72 8.57 -28.27
CA PHE A 55 0.29 8.84 -28.15
C PHE A 55 -0.45 7.77 -27.33
N VAL A 56 -0.29 6.48 -27.67
CA VAL A 56 -0.98 5.38 -26.98
C VAL A 56 -0.53 5.25 -25.52
N SER A 57 0.76 5.49 -25.28
CA SER A 57 1.36 5.38 -23.96
C SER A 57 0.74 6.34 -22.94
N ILE A 58 0.59 7.65 -23.26
CA ILE A 58 -0.02 8.63 -22.33
C ILE A 58 -1.37 8.16 -21.86
N SER A 59 -2.21 7.79 -22.82
CA SER A 59 -3.58 7.38 -22.57
C SER A 59 -3.64 6.21 -21.60
N PHE A 60 -2.68 5.29 -21.67
CA PHE A 60 -2.60 4.16 -20.75
C PHE A 60 -2.14 4.55 -19.34
N ILE A 61 -1.08 5.36 -19.20
CA ILE A 61 -0.60 5.82 -17.89
C ILE A 61 -1.68 6.66 -17.20
N LEU A 62 -2.28 7.60 -17.93
CA LEU A 62 -3.31 8.48 -17.42
C LEU A 62 -4.55 7.68 -16.98
N LEU A 63 -4.95 6.67 -17.77
CA LEU A 63 -6.03 5.74 -17.40
C LEU A 63 -5.72 5.04 -16.07
N ILE A 64 -4.55 4.41 -15.94
CA ILE A 64 -4.17 3.67 -14.72
C ILE A 64 -4.11 4.61 -13.52
N PHE A 65 -3.41 5.74 -13.65
CA PHE A 65 -3.23 6.69 -12.57
C PHE A 65 -4.56 7.28 -12.10
N VAL A 66 -5.45 7.69 -13.04
CA VAL A 66 -6.77 8.24 -12.70
C VAL A 66 -7.67 7.18 -12.07
N PHE A 67 -7.67 5.94 -12.58
CA PHE A 67 -8.46 4.86 -12.00
C PHE A 67 -8.12 4.65 -10.53
N PHE A 68 -6.84 4.45 -10.21
CA PHE A 68 -6.43 4.26 -8.83
C PHE A 68 -6.56 5.53 -7.97
N SER A 69 -6.40 6.72 -8.54
CA SER A 69 -6.66 7.99 -7.84
C SER A 69 -8.11 8.12 -7.37
N ILE A 70 -9.09 7.73 -8.19
CA ILE A 70 -10.51 7.75 -7.82
C ILE A 70 -10.81 6.78 -6.67
N LEU A 71 -10.14 5.63 -6.65
CA LEU A 71 -10.27 4.64 -5.57
C LEU A 71 -9.64 5.14 -4.26
N ALA A 72 -8.45 5.72 -4.35
CA ALA A 72 -7.69 6.20 -3.21
C ALA A 72 -8.31 7.46 -2.57
N GLY A 73 -8.78 8.39 -3.40
CA GLY A 73 -9.30 9.70 -3.00
C GLY A 73 -8.26 10.83 -3.11
N PRO A 74 -8.66 12.07 -2.79
CA PRO A 74 -7.91 13.29 -3.11
C PRO A 74 -6.52 13.34 -2.49
N LEU A 75 -6.44 13.27 -1.16
CA LEU A 75 -5.16 13.46 -0.49
C LEU A 75 -4.09 12.42 -0.90
N PRO A 76 -4.38 11.09 -0.91
CA PRO A 76 -3.40 10.11 -1.39
C PRO A 76 -3.01 10.29 -2.86
N ALA A 77 -3.99 10.59 -3.74
CA ALA A 77 -3.75 10.77 -5.16
C ALA A 77 -2.86 11.99 -5.46
N THR A 78 -3.09 13.11 -4.76
CA THR A 78 -2.29 14.33 -4.88
C THR A 78 -0.84 14.08 -4.47
N ILE A 79 -0.63 13.48 -3.29
CA ILE A 79 0.73 13.17 -2.79
C ILE A 79 1.43 12.20 -3.73
N ALA A 80 0.76 11.12 -4.13
CA ALA A 80 1.33 10.12 -5.02
C ALA A 80 1.63 10.68 -6.42
N GLY A 81 0.77 11.56 -6.95
CA GLY A 81 1.01 12.22 -8.23
C GLY A 81 2.27 13.09 -8.22
N PHE A 82 2.44 13.90 -7.15
CA PHE A 82 3.63 14.73 -7.00
C PHE A 82 4.91 13.90 -6.87
N PHE A 83 4.96 12.99 -5.88
CA PHE A 83 6.17 12.21 -5.60
C PHE A 83 6.44 11.15 -6.66
N GLY A 84 5.40 10.56 -7.26
CA GLY A 84 5.56 9.61 -8.37
C GLY A 84 6.25 10.24 -9.57
N GLU A 85 5.80 11.45 -9.97
CA GLU A 85 6.45 12.18 -11.05
C GLU A 85 7.85 12.66 -10.65
N LEU A 86 8.04 13.18 -9.45
CA LEU A 86 9.36 13.64 -8.97
C LEU A 86 10.39 12.50 -8.95
N ILE A 87 10.02 11.33 -8.41
CA ILE A 87 10.90 10.16 -8.33
C ILE A 87 11.22 9.63 -9.73
N TYR A 88 10.24 9.62 -10.63
CA TYR A 88 10.47 9.27 -12.02
C TYR A 88 11.47 10.22 -12.69
N GLN A 89 11.25 11.53 -12.60
CA GLN A 89 12.16 12.51 -13.19
C GLN A 89 13.56 12.42 -12.59
N PHE A 90 13.68 12.21 -11.28
CA PHE A 90 14.96 12.00 -10.61
C PHE A 90 15.72 10.77 -11.15
N SER A 91 15.00 9.75 -11.63
CA SER A 91 15.60 8.51 -12.13
C SER A 91 15.94 8.54 -13.63
N PHE A 92 15.26 9.37 -14.42
CA PHE A 92 15.35 9.31 -15.89
C PHE A 92 15.70 10.64 -16.57
N TYR A 93 15.54 11.78 -15.89
CA TYR A 93 15.76 13.10 -16.49
C TYR A 93 17.02 13.75 -15.94
N GLU A 94 17.70 14.50 -16.81
CA GLU A 94 18.85 15.34 -16.41
C GLU A 94 18.41 16.55 -15.58
N ASN A 95 17.20 17.07 -15.84
CA ASN A 95 16.67 18.27 -15.22
C ASN A 95 15.28 18.02 -14.64
N ILE A 96 15.09 18.38 -13.37
CA ILE A 96 13.81 18.26 -12.68
C ILE A 96 12.88 19.41 -13.09
N ARG A 97 11.68 19.05 -13.52
CA ARG A 97 10.59 19.90 -13.97
C ARG A 97 9.46 19.88 -12.92
N LEU A 98 9.59 20.74 -11.91
CA LEU A 98 8.62 20.85 -10.80
C LEU A 98 7.21 21.25 -11.26
N ASP A 99 7.10 21.95 -12.38
CA ASP A 99 5.82 22.29 -13.03
C ASP A 99 5.01 21.05 -13.33
N TRP A 100 5.65 20.01 -13.88
CA TRP A 100 4.99 18.75 -14.17
C TRP A 100 4.64 17.95 -12.91
N CYS A 101 5.47 17.98 -11.87
CA CYS A 101 5.12 17.37 -10.58
C CYS A 101 3.84 17.99 -10.00
N ILE A 102 3.69 19.32 -10.10
CA ILE A 102 2.48 20.04 -9.68
C ILE A 102 1.29 19.67 -10.57
N ILE A 103 1.45 19.63 -11.89
CA ILE A 103 0.38 19.24 -12.82
C ILE A 103 -0.14 17.84 -12.50
N VAL A 104 0.73 16.83 -12.34
CA VAL A 104 0.33 15.45 -12.03
C VAL A 104 -0.34 15.36 -10.66
N SER A 105 0.14 16.13 -9.68
CA SER A 105 -0.51 16.29 -8.36
C SER A 105 -1.93 16.85 -8.47
N LEU A 106 -2.14 17.88 -9.31
CA LEU A 106 -3.45 18.48 -9.57
C LEU A 106 -4.38 17.56 -10.37
N ILE A 107 -3.84 16.74 -11.28
CA ILE A 107 -4.61 15.66 -11.92
C ILE A 107 -5.15 14.74 -10.83
N GLY A 108 -4.27 14.22 -9.97
CA GLY A 108 -4.65 13.34 -8.86
C GLY A 108 -5.71 13.95 -7.95
N LEU A 109 -5.56 15.24 -7.60
CA LEU A 109 -6.55 15.99 -6.81
C LEU A 109 -7.91 16.06 -7.50
N THR A 110 -7.94 16.63 -8.70
CA THR A 110 -9.19 17.01 -9.38
C THR A 110 -10.03 15.79 -9.78
N VAL A 111 -9.41 14.72 -10.29
CA VAL A 111 -10.13 13.52 -10.73
C VAL A 111 -10.74 12.74 -9.57
N SER A 112 -10.17 12.86 -8.37
CA SER A 112 -10.57 12.06 -7.21
C SER A 112 -11.45 12.82 -6.21
N ILE A 113 -11.80 14.08 -6.48
CA ILE A 113 -12.84 14.83 -5.74
C ILE A 113 -14.12 14.02 -5.67
N TYR A 114 -14.52 13.41 -6.79
CA TYR A 114 -15.69 12.53 -6.84
C TYR A 114 -15.36 11.07 -6.47
N LYS A 115 -14.65 10.90 -5.33
CA LYS A 115 -14.17 9.60 -4.81
C LYS A 115 -15.18 8.47 -4.97
N TYR A 116 -14.68 7.29 -5.31
CA TYR A 116 -15.46 6.06 -5.32
C TYR A 116 -16.05 5.75 -3.93
N LYS A 117 -17.30 5.29 -3.91
CA LYS A 117 -17.96 4.71 -2.74
C LYS A 117 -18.68 3.43 -3.18
N PRO A 118 -18.71 2.37 -2.37
CA PRO A 118 -19.39 1.13 -2.75
C PRO A 118 -20.89 1.37 -3.01
N LEU A 119 -21.46 0.67 -4.00
CA LEU A 119 -22.86 0.78 -4.46
C LEU A 119 -23.21 2.12 -5.11
N LYS A 120 -22.26 3.05 -5.24
CA LYS A 120 -22.50 4.38 -5.82
C LYS A 120 -22.96 4.30 -7.26
N TYR A 121 -22.52 3.29 -8.01
CA TYR A 121 -22.72 3.19 -9.46
C TYR A 121 -23.90 2.30 -9.86
N LYS A 122 -24.74 1.89 -8.90
CA LYS A 122 -26.05 1.28 -9.21
C LYS A 122 -27.01 2.24 -9.92
N SER A 123 -26.87 3.54 -9.69
CA SER A 123 -27.67 4.56 -10.37
C SER A 123 -26.90 5.19 -11.53
N TRP A 124 -27.51 5.17 -12.72
CA TRP A 124 -26.96 5.83 -13.92
C TRP A 124 -26.63 7.31 -13.69
N ARG A 125 -27.38 8.01 -12.83
CA ARG A 125 -27.12 9.43 -12.49
C ARG A 125 -25.74 9.64 -11.86
N LYS A 126 -25.29 8.74 -10.98
CA LYS A 126 -23.99 8.85 -10.31
C LYS A 126 -22.82 8.52 -11.24
N LEU A 127 -23.04 7.61 -12.19
CA LEU A 127 -22.10 7.35 -13.28
C LEU A 127 -21.94 8.61 -14.15
N PHE A 128 -23.05 9.22 -14.54
CA PHE A 128 -23.08 10.46 -15.32
C PHE A 128 -22.39 11.63 -14.59
N TYR A 129 -22.56 11.79 -13.28
CA TYR A 129 -21.79 12.79 -12.52
C TYR A 129 -20.29 12.53 -12.50
N THR A 130 -19.87 11.26 -12.51
CA THR A 130 -18.43 10.92 -12.63
C THR A 130 -17.91 11.34 -14.00
N PHE A 131 -18.66 11.04 -15.06
CA PHE A 131 -18.34 11.48 -16.42
C PHE A 131 -18.22 13.01 -16.53
N ILE A 132 -19.19 13.77 -16.02
CA ILE A 132 -19.14 15.24 -16.00
C ILE A 132 -17.94 15.73 -15.19
N SER A 133 -17.72 15.18 -13.99
CA SER A 133 -16.59 15.56 -13.14
C SER A 133 -15.26 15.38 -13.85
N LEU A 134 -15.04 14.22 -14.51
CA LEU A 134 -13.81 13.96 -15.26
C LEU A 134 -13.66 14.86 -16.47
N THR A 135 -14.76 15.19 -17.15
CA THR A 135 -14.76 16.14 -18.28
C THR A 135 -14.30 17.52 -17.80
N ILE A 136 -14.88 18.04 -16.71
CA ILE A 136 -14.49 19.32 -16.12
C ILE A 136 -13.02 19.29 -15.69
N SER A 137 -12.58 18.23 -15.01
CA SER A 137 -11.17 18.06 -14.62
C SER A 137 -10.24 18.09 -15.84
N ALA A 138 -10.60 17.43 -16.95
CA ALA A 138 -9.79 17.43 -18.17
C ALA A 138 -9.61 18.84 -18.75
N PHE A 139 -10.68 19.64 -18.82
CA PHE A 139 -10.60 21.04 -19.27
C PHE A 139 -9.77 21.91 -18.32
N ILE A 140 -9.96 21.78 -17.00
CA ILE A 140 -9.19 22.54 -16.00
C ILE A 140 -7.69 22.23 -16.13
N ILE A 141 -7.32 20.95 -16.20
CA ILE A 141 -5.90 20.57 -16.31
C ILE A 141 -5.32 21.01 -17.65
N SER A 142 -6.06 20.86 -18.76
CA SER A 142 -5.62 21.38 -20.06
C SER A 142 -5.30 22.88 -20.02
N PHE A 143 -6.18 23.66 -19.38
CA PHE A 143 -5.99 25.11 -19.24
C PHE A 143 -4.79 25.44 -18.35
N LEU A 144 -4.62 24.72 -17.24
CA LEU A 144 -3.47 24.88 -16.35
C LEU A 144 -2.16 24.55 -17.08
N ILE A 145 -2.12 23.47 -17.86
CA ILE A 145 -0.94 23.12 -18.66
C ILE A 145 -0.57 24.30 -19.58
N ILE A 146 -1.54 24.89 -20.29
CA ILE A 146 -1.29 26.05 -21.16
C ILE A 146 -0.71 27.22 -20.36
N ILE A 147 -1.29 27.56 -19.20
CA ILE A 147 -0.82 28.65 -18.34
C ILE A 147 0.61 28.40 -17.85
N PHE A 148 0.87 27.22 -17.28
CA PHE A 148 2.20 26.88 -16.74
C PHE A 148 3.27 26.94 -17.84
N GLN A 149 2.95 26.43 -19.04
CA GLN A 149 3.90 26.49 -20.16
C GLN A 149 4.08 27.91 -20.71
N ALA A 150 3.02 28.73 -20.76
CA ALA A 150 3.13 30.13 -21.17
C ALA A 150 4.00 30.96 -20.20
N ILE A 151 3.87 30.73 -18.89
CA ILE A 151 4.64 31.44 -17.87
C ILE A 151 6.11 31.01 -17.87
N LEU A 152 6.37 29.70 -17.96
CA LEU A 152 7.72 29.15 -17.83
C LEU A 152 8.53 29.20 -19.13
N ASN A 153 7.86 29.19 -20.28
CA ASN A 153 8.50 29.17 -21.59
C ASN A 153 7.90 30.27 -22.51
N PRO A 154 8.17 31.56 -22.23
CA PRO A 154 7.55 32.68 -22.95
C PRO A 154 7.92 32.77 -24.44
N ILE A 155 8.92 32.00 -24.88
CA ILE A 155 9.38 31.95 -26.28
C ILE A 155 8.44 31.08 -27.15
N ILE A 156 7.65 30.19 -26.55
CA ILE A 156 6.77 29.28 -27.29
C ILE A 156 5.58 30.05 -27.89
N ASN A 157 5.32 29.86 -29.18
CA ASN A 157 4.17 30.45 -29.86
C ASN A 157 2.85 29.99 -29.22
N LEU A 158 1.88 30.90 -29.08
CA LEU A 158 0.54 30.63 -28.55
C LEU A 158 -0.14 29.46 -29.28
N ASN A 159 0.04 29.34 -30.60
CA ASN A 159 -0.53 28.23 -31.37
C ASN A 159 0.03 26.86 -30.92
N SER A 160 1.34 26.78 -30.67
CA SER A 160 1.96 25.55 -30.16
C SER A 160 1.52 25.26 -28.72
N LEU A 161 1.41 26.28 -27.86
CA LEU A 161 0.88 26.11 -26.50
C LEU A 161 -0.55 25.54 -26.51
N LEU A 162 -1.43 26.09 -27.35
CA LEU A 162 -2.82 25.64 -27.45
C LEU A 162 -2.91 24.23 -28.04
N VAL A 163 -2.27 24.00 -29.19
CA VAL A 163 -2.42 22.74 -29.95
C VAL A 163 -1.59 21.61 -29.32
N ASP A 164 -0.29 21.83 -29.14
CA ASP A 164 0.65 20.78 -28.74
C ASP A 164 0.56 20.42 -27.25
N TYR A 165 0.19 21.37 -26.39
CA TYR A 165 0.08 21.12 -24.96
C TYR A 165 -1.37 20.92 -24.51
N GLY A 166 -2.22 21.93 -24.72
CA GLY A 166 -3.62 21.89 -24.28
C GLY A 166 -4.47 20.86 -25.00
N CYS A 167 -4.68 21.05 -26.31
CA CYS A 167 -5.57 20.21 -27.11
C CYS A 167 -5.14 18.74 -27.13
N LYS A 168 -3.84 18.44 -27.25
CA LYS A 168 -3.35 17.05 -27.18
C LYS A 168 -3.71 16.41 -25.84
N TYR A 169 -3.38 17.03 -24.71
CA TYR A 169 -3.76 16.50 -23.40
C TYR A 169 -5.27 16.30 -23.29
N LEU A 170 -6.07 17.28 -23.72
CA LEU A 170 -7.52 17.21 -23.67
C LEU A 170 -8.07 16.02 -24.46
N VAL A 171 -7.60 15.81 -25.69
CA VAL A 171 -8.00 14.65 -26.52
C VAL A 171 -7.65 13.34 -25.82
N HIS A 172 -6.44 13.22 -25.27
CA HIS A 172 -6.04 12.03 -24.51
C HIS A 172 -6.92 11.79 -23.29
N ALA A 173 -7.18 12.82 -22.49
CA ALA A 173 -8.03 12.73 -21.31
C ALA A 173 -9.47 12.37 -21.70
N LEU A 174 -10.03 12.93 -22.76
CA LEU A 174 -11.37 12.59 -23.23
C LEU A 174 -11.46 11.11 -23.65
N LEU A 175 -10.52 10.64 -24.47
CA LEU A 175 -10.53 9.27 -25.00
C LEU A 175 -10.25 8.22 -23.93
N SER A 176 -9.23 8.44 -23.10
CA SER A 176 -8.76 7.44 -22.15
C SER A 176 -9.39 7.55 -20.77
N VAL A 177 -9.61 8.77 -20.26
CA VAL A 177 -10.12 8.96 -18.91
C VAL A 177 -11.63 9.08 -18.91
N VAL A 178 -12.16 10.06 -19.62
CA VAL A 178 -13.59 10.44 -19.52
C VAL A 178 -14.51 9.32 -20.00
N LEU A 179 -14.13 8.60 -21.06
CA LEU A 179 -14.93 7.48 -21.58
C LEU A 179 -14.73 6.17 -20.80
N ILE A 180 -13.47 5.78 -20.54
CA ILE A 180 -13.16 4.43 -20.04
C ILE A 180 -13.30 4.33 -18.52
N ILE A 181 -12.93 5.36 -17.75
CA ILE A 181 -12.93 5.29 -16.29
C ILE A 181 -14.33 5.06 -15.69
N PRO A 182 -15.40 5.75 -16.12
CA PRO A 182 -16.74 5.46 -15.62
C PRO A 182 -17.12 3.99 -15.81
N LEU A 183 -16.78 3.40 -16.97
CA LEU A 183 -17.02 1.99 -17.25
C LEU A 183 -16.21 1.07 -16.32
N LEU A 184 -14.92 1.34 -16.13
CA LEU A 184 -14.07 0.56 -15.22
C LEU A 184 -14.58 0.61 -13.77
N VAL A 185 -14.98 1.79 -13.30
CA VAL A 185 -15.51 1.95 -11.94
C VAL A 185 -16.87 1.26 -11.79
N LEU A 186 -17.70 1.25 -12.84
CA LEU A 186 -18.96 0.48 -12.87
C LEU A 186 -18.69 -1.04 -12.79
N ILE A 187 -17.73 -1.53 -13.57
CA ILE A 187 -17.32 -2.95 -13.55
C ILE A 187 -16.78 -3.30 -12.16
N TYR A 188 -15.91 -2.45 -11.60
CA TYR A 188 -15.36 -2.61 -10.26
C TYR A 188 -16.45 -2.66 -9.18
N ASP A 189 -17.42 -1.73 -9.20
CA ASP A 189 -18.54 -1.69 -8.25
C ASP A 189 -19.40 -2.96 -8.37
N ARG A 190 -19.69 -3.42 -9.59
CA ARG A 190 -20.46 -4.65 -9.82
C ARG A 190 -19.72 -5.89 -9.33
N ALA A 191 -18.42 -5.98 -9.58
CA ALA A 191 -17.61 -7.13 -9.21
C ALA A 191 -17.43 -7.24 -7.69
N LEU A 192 -17.18 -6.11 -6.99
CA LEU A 192 -16.69 -6.12 -5.62
C LEU A 192 -17.63 -5.49 -4.58
N ALA A 193 -18.68 -4.79 -5.01
CA ALA A 193 -19.63 -4.13 -4.12
C ALA A 193 -21.06 -4.69 -4.17
N ASN A 194 -21.38 -5.63 -5.05
CA ASN A 194 -22.77 -6.11 -5.18
C ASN A 194 -23.29 -6.74 -3.87
N LYS A 195 -22.47 -7.59 -3.24
CA LYS A 195 -22.75 -8.19 -1.94
C LYS A 195 -21.57 -8.00 -1.00
N GLU A 196 -21.86 -8.05 0.30
CA GLU A 196 -20.82 -8.05 1.32
C GLU A 196 -20.18 -9.43 1.37
N GLN A 197 -18.86 -9.48 1.25
CA GLN A 197 -18.11 -10.73 1.23
C GLN A 197 -16.93 -10.65 2.19
N HIS A 198 -16.72 -11.69 2.97
CA HIS A 198 -15.54 -11.85 3.80
C HIS A 198 -14.74 -13.04 3.25
N ILE A 199 -13.65 -12.72 2.55
CA ILE A 199 -12.76 -13.73 1.97
C ILE A 199 -11.67 -14.01 3.01
N TYR A 200 -11.89 -15.08 3.77
CA TYR A 200 -10.91 -15.62 4.70
C TYR A 200 -10.33 -16.90 4.08
N ASN A 201 -9.11 -16.80 3.56
CA ASN A 201 -8.43 -17.92 2.92
C ASN A 201 -7.20 -18.29 3.76
N LEU A 202 -7.10 -19.56 4.16
CA LEU A 202 -5.98 -20.08 4.95
C LEU A 202 -4.63 -19.84 4.26
N PHE A 203 -4.58 -19.80 2.94
CA PHE A 203 -3.36 -19.46 2.20
C PHE A 203 -2.90 -18.01 2.45
N LEU A 204 -3.84 -17.06 2.58
CA LEU A 204 -3.54 -15.65 2.82
C LEU A 204 -3.35 -15.33 4.31
N THR A 205 -4.11 -16.00 5.17
CA THR A 205 -4.09 -15.73 6.62
C THR A 205 -3.11 -16.60 7.36
N HIS A 206 -2.75 -17.79 6.85
CA HIS A 206 -1.98 -18.88 7.49
C HIS A 206 -2.32 -19.13 8.98
N HIS A 207 -3.50 -18.66 9.37
CA HIS A 207 -4.05 -18.73 10.71
C HIS A 207 -5.48 -19.25 10.58
N PRO A 208 -5.93 -20.08 11.52
CA PRO A 208 -7.33 -20.46 11.61
C PRO A 208 -8.18 -19.28 12.10
N ILE A 209 -9.50 -19.35 11.87
CA ILE A 209 -10.44 -18.26 12.16
C ILE A 209 -10.41 -17.83 13.63
N TYR A 210 -10.18 -18.76 14.57
CA TYR A 210 -10.08 -18.45 16.01
C TYR A 210 -8.84 -17.60 16.37
N GLN A 211 -7.88 -17.45 15.46
CA GLN A 211 -6.71 -16.56 15.58
C GLN A 211 -6.86 -15.30 14.70
N SER A 212 -8.10 -14.84 14.46
CA SER A 212 -8.36 -13.66 13.61
C SER A 212 -7.68 -12.38 14.11
N ASP A 213 -7.29 -12.31 15.38
CA ASP A 213 -6.53 -11.18 15.95
C ASP A 213 -5.15 -11.00 15.29
N HIS A 214 -4.62 -12.04 14.64
CA HIS A 214 -3.36 -11.99 13.88
C HIS A 214 -3.53 -11.45 12.46
N THR A 215 -4.77 -11.20 12.04
CA THR A 215 -5.10 -10.78 10.68
C THR A 215 -5.51 -9.31 10.62
N PHE A 216 -5.35 -8.71 9.45
CA PHE A 216 -6.04 -7.49 9.07
C PHE A 216 -6.75 -7.72 7.75
N TYR A 217 -7.65 -6.82 7.39
CA TYR A 217 -8.32 -6.87 6.11
C TYR A 217 -8.07 -5.61 5.29
N LEU A 218 -8.02 -5.80 3.97
CA LEU A 218 -8.18 -4.74 2.99
C LEU A 218 -9.60 -4.79 2.46
N LYS A 219 -10.23 -3.61 2.34
CA LYS A 219 -11.60 -3.48 1.86
C LYS A 219 -11.61 -2.98 0.42
N PHE A 220 -12.13 -3.80 -0.48
CA PHE A 220 -12.35 -3.49 -1.88
C PHE A 220 -13.86 -3.46 -2.16
N GLY A 221 -14.45 -2.28 -2.34
CA GLY A 221 -15.91 -2.15 -2.40
C GLY A 221 -16.57 -2.60 -1.09
N ARG A 222 -17.35 -3.68 -1.14
CA ARG A 222 -17.94 -4.35 0.05
C ARG A 222 -17.29 -5.71 0.34
N THR A 223 -16.19 -6.02 -0.33
CA THR A 223 -15.43 -7.25 -0.12
C THR A 223 -14.26 -6.99 0.83
N TYR A 224 -14.17 -7.78 1.89
CA TYR A 224 -13.12 -7.76 2.89
C TYR A 224 -12.21 -8.97 2.64
N ILE A 225 -10.96 -8.72 2.28
CA ILE A 225 -9.97 -9.77 2.06
C ILE A 225 -9.01 -9.76 3.25
N TYR A 226 -8.92 -10.89 3.94
CA TYR A 226 -8.13 -11.02 5.16
C TYR A 226 -6.73 -11.55 4.83
N PHE A 227 -5.73 -10.95 5.48
CA PHE A 227 -4.33 -11.29 5.34
C PHE A 227 -3.69 -11.41 6.71
N CYS A 228 -2.66 -12.23 6.82
CA CYS A 228 -1.79 -12.15 7.99
C CYS A 228 -1.12 -10.79 8.08
N SER A 229 -1.14 -10.20 9.28
CA SER A 229 -0.45 -8.94 9.57
C SER A 229 1.06 -9.04 9.36
N ARG A 230 1.72 -10.06 9.92
CA ARG A 230 3.18 -10.21 9.83
C ARG A 230 3.65 -10.56 8.42
N CYS A 231 3.07 -11.56 7.77
CA CYS A 231 3.46 -11.96 6.41
C CYS A 231 3.22 -10.83 5.40
N SER A 232 2.10 -10.10 5.51
CA SER A 232 1.90 -8.90 4.70
C SER A 232 2.97 -7.86 4.98
N GLY A 233 3.34 -7.66 6.25
CA GLY A 233 4.46 -6.79 6.62
C GLY A 233 5.73 -7.17 5.88
N VAL A 234 6.13 -8.45 5.94
CA VAL A 234 7.33 -8.98 5.26
C VAL A 234 7.28 -8.72 3.76
N ILE A 235 6.16 -9.03 3.09
CA ILE A 235 6.01 -8.82 1.64
C ILE A 235 6.08 -7.33 1.30
N ILE A 236 5.36 -6.49 2.04
CA ILE A 236 5.32 -5.04 1.82
C ILE A 236 6.70 -4.42 2.07
N GLY A 237 7.41 -4.85 3.11
CA GLY A 237 8.77 -4.41 3.41
C GLY A 237 9.76 -4.74 2.31
N GLY A 238 9.74 -6.00 1.84
CA GLY A 238 10.54 -6.44 0.71
C GLY A 238 10.25 -5.65 -0.57
N LEU A 239 8.97 -5.52 -0.95
CA LEU A 239 8.58 -4.79 -2.16
C LEU A 239 8.98 -3.30 -2.12
N ILE A 240 8.80 -2.64 -0.97
CA ILE A 240 9.16 -1.23 -0.83
C ILE A 240 10.68 -1.04 -0.90
N ILE A 241 11.47 -1.91 -0.26
CA ILE A 241 12.93 -1.76 -0.31
C ILE A 241 13.53 -2.12 -1.67
N ILE A 242 12.94 -3.08 -2.40
CA ILE A 242 13.26 -3.36 -3.80
C ILE A 242 13.05 -2.08 -4.62
N PHE A 243 11.86 -1.47 -4.50
CA PHE A 243 11.54 -0.23 -5.21
C PHE A 243 12.50 0.92 -4.88
N ILE A 244 12.79 1.14 -3.60
CA ILE A 244 13.73 2.19 -3.17
C ILE A 244 15.12 1.95 -3.77
N ASN A 245 15.64 0.73 -3.71
CA ASN A 245 16.97 0.44 -4.27
C ASN A 245 16.99 0.55 -5.79
N ASP A 246 15.94 0.12 -6.50
CA ASP A 246 15.84 0.28 -7.96
C ASP A 246 15.84 1.77 -8.35
N VAL A 247 15.06 2.60 -7.64
CA VAL A 247 15.07 4.07 -7.82
C VAL A 247 16.45 4.66 -7.57
N LEU A 248 17.10 4.33 -6.44
CA LEU A 248 18.42 4.88 -6.10
C LEU A 248 19.50 4.43 -7.08
N ASN A 249 19.44 3.17 -7.52
CA ASN A 249 20.36 2.64 -8.52
C ASN A 249 20.22 3.38 -9.85
N ARG A 250 18.99 3.61 -10.32
CA ARG A 250 18.75 4.33 -11.58
C ARG A 250 19.14 5.80 -11.51
N ALA A 251 18.82 6.46 -10.40
CA ALA A 251 19.03 7.89 -10.25
C ALA A 251 20.51 8.27 -10.02
N ILE A 252 21.23 7.51 -9.19
CA ILE A 252 22.59 7.87 -8.75
C ILE A 252 23.59 6.70 -8.79
N GLY A 253 23.23 5.56 -9.41
CA GLY A 253 24.11 4.38 -9.46
C GLY A 253 24.33 3.73 -8.10
N PHE A 254 23.43 3.95 -7.13
CA PHE A 254 23.59 3.39 -5.79
C PHE A 254 23.49 1.86 -5.81
N THR A 255 24.50 1.21 -5.22
CA THR A 255 24.50 -0.22 -4.94
C THR A 255 24.88 -0.44 -3.48
N ILE A 256 24.18 -1.33 -2.78
CA ILE A 256 24.52 -1.64 -1.39
C ILE A 256 25.80 -2.48 -1.31
N GLU A 257 26.73 -2.07 -0.46
CA GLU A 257 27.92 -2.85 -0.15
C GLU A 257 27.56 -4.11 0.65
N PRO A 258 28.14 -5.29 0.34
CA PRO A 258 27.86 -6.54 1.05
C PRO A 258 28.06 -6.44 2.58
N GLU A 259 29.04 -5.68 3.03
CA GLU A 259 29.35 -5.43 4.44
C GLU A 259 28.19 -4.75 5.15
N ILE A 260 27.62 -3.72 4.52
CA ILE A 260 26.45 -2.99 5.04
C ILE A 260 25.23 -3.91 5.03
N ALA A 261 25.04 -4.71 3.98
CA ALA A 261 23.94 -5.67 3.91
C ALA A 261 23.99 -6.69 5.06
N VAL A 262 25.18 -7.23 5.39
CA VAL A 262 25.37 -8.12 6.55
C VAL A 262 24.98 -7.43 7.85
N ILE A 263 25.43 -6.18 8.08
CA ILE A 263 25.07 -5.41 9.28
C ILE A 263 23.55 -5.25 9.38
N LEU A 264 22.88 -4.92 8.28
CA LEU A 264 21.43 -4.79 8.25
C LEU A 264 20.73 -6.14 8.55
N CYS A 265 21.22 -7.25 8.02
CA CYS A 265 20.69 -8.58 8.33
C CYS A 265 20.88 -9.00 9.79
N ILE A 266 21.86 -8.44 10.52
CA ILE A 266 22.04 -8.65 11.97
C ILE A 266 21.06 -7.79 12.77
N PHE A 267 20.87 -6.52 12.42
CA PHE A 267 20.09 -5.63 13.29
C PHE A 267 18.59 -5.62 13.00
N LEU A 268 18.19 -5.71 11.74
CA LEU A 268 16.79 -5.58 11.34
C LEU A 268 15.86 -6.70 11.86
N PRO A 269 16.26 -7.98 11.95
CA PRO A 269 15.38 -9.01 12.50
C PRO A 269 15.12 -8.90 14.01
N ILE A 270 15.98 -8.18 14.77
CA ILE A 270 15.92 -8.13 16.24
C ILE A 270 14.56 -7.62 16.76
N PRO A 271 14.00 -6.49 16.27
CA PRO A 271 12.64 -6.06 16.66
C PRO A 271 11.58 -7.14 16.45
N GLY A 272 11.64 -7.90 15.36
CA GLY A 272 10.71 -9.00 15.09
C GLY A 272 10.87 -10.17 16.05
N LEU A 273 12.12 -10.53 16.37
CA LEU A 273 12.43 -11.54 17.37
C LEU A 273 11.94 -11.14 18.77
N ILE A 274 12.13 -9.89 19.18
CA ILE A 274 11.63 -9.37 20.46
C ILE A 274 10.10 -9.36 20.48
N ASP A 275 9.48 -8.87 19.40
CA ASP A 275 8.02 -8.82 19.29
C ASP A 275 7.39 -10.20 19.42
N TRP A 276 7.87 -11.15 18.62
CA TRP A 276 7.38 -12.52 18.64
C TRP A 276 7.76 -13.26 19.93
N GLY A 277 8.99 -13.12 20.41
CA GLY A 277 9.48 -13.80 21.61
C GLY A 277 8.71 -13.37 22.86
N THR A 278 8.47 -12.07 23.04
CA THR A 278 7.66 -11.56 24.17
C THR A 278 6.21 -12.04 24.12
N GLN A 279 5.64 -12.22 22.91
CA GLN A 279 4.32 -12.82 22.73
C GLN A 279 4.32 -14.30 23.10
N ARG A 280 5.29 -15.07 22.58
CA ARG A 280 5.39 -16.52 22.82
C ARG A 280 5.62 -16.85 24.29
N LEU A 281 6.35 -15.99 25.00
CA LEU A 281 6.60 -16.12 26.44
C LEU A 281 5.41 -15.68 27.32
N LEU A 282 4.26 -15.34 26.71
CA LEU A 282 3.05 -14.85 27.37
C LEU A 282 3.26 -13.57 28.19
N LEU A 283 4.27 -12.76 27.85
CA LEU A 283 4.57 -11.50 28.54
C LEU A 283 3.66 -10.36 28.08
N ARG A 284 3.19 -10.41 26.82
CA ARG A 284 2.24 -9.44 26.28
C ARG A 284 1.42 -10.03 25.13
N LYS A 285 0.27 -9.41 24.86
CA LYS A 285 -0.47 -9.62 23.62
C LYS A 285 0.15 -8.78 22.50
N SER A 286 0.11 -9.30 21.28
CA SER A 286 0.51 -8.54 20.11
C SER A 286 -0.63 -7.66 19.60
N THR A 287 -0.28 -6.56 18.95
CA THR A 287 -1.22 -5.77 18.16
C THR A 287 -0.96 -5.99 16.67
N THR A 288 -2.00 -5.85 15.85
CA THR A 288 -1.91 -5.90 14.39
C THR A 288 -0.82 -4.96 13.87
N GLU A 289 -0.74 -3.74 14.43
CA GLU A 289 0.25 -2.73 14.05
C GLU A 289 1.68 -3.20 14.35
N SER A 290 1.92 -3.78 15.54
CA SER A 290 3.24 -4.30 15.93
C SER A 290 3.67 -5.46 15.02
N ARG A 291 2.75 -6.38 14.71
CA ARG A 291 2.99 -7.52 13.80
C ARG A 291 3.35 -7.04 12.39
N LEU A 292 2.62 -6.04 11.89
CA LEU A 292 2.82 -5.49 10.56
C LEU A 292 4.15 -4.73 10.45
N LEU A 293 4.48 -3.89 11.45
CA LEU A 293 5.73 -3.14 11.48
C LEU A 293 6.94 -4.06 11.62
N THR A 294 6.92 -5.03 12.54
CA THR A 294 8.05 -5.94 12.67
C THR A 294 8.19 -6.87 11.48
N GLY A 295 7.07 -7.31 10.89
CA GLY A 295 7.08 -7.99 9.59
C GLY A 295 7.74 -7.15 8.50
N PHE A 296 7.38 -5.86 8.40
CA PHE A 296 7.98 -4.91 7.45
C PHE A 296 9.50 -4.82 7.58
N ILE A 297 10.01 -4.68 8.80
CA ILE A 297 11.45 -4.63 9.07
C ILE A 297 12.14 -5.95 8.68
N ILE A 298 11.52 -7.11 8.97
CA ILE A 298 12.03 -8.41 8.55
C ILE A 298 12.07 -8.52 7.01
N GLY A 299 11.03 -8.03 6.32
CA GLY A 299 11.00 -7.99 4.86
C GLY A 299 12.16 -7.23 4.24
N ILE A 300 12.53 -6.09 4.84
CA ILE A 300 13.72 -5.33 4.46
C ILE A 300 14.99 -6.16 4.63
N ALA A 301 15.13 -6.85 5.78
CA ALA A 301 16.28 -7.70 6.05
C ALA A 301 16.41 -8.86 5.05
N LEU A 302 15.29 -9.48 4.67
CA LEU A 302 15.26 -10.58 3.70
C LEU A 302 15.67 -10.15 2.30
N TYR A 303 15.31 -8.94 1.88
CA TYR A 303 15.82 -8.39 0.62
C TYR A 303 17.34 -8.23 0.67
N TYR A 304 17.88 -7.63 1.74
CA TYR A 304 19.31 -7.40 1.85
C TYR A 304 20.15 -8.67 1.99
N LEU A 305 19.55 -9.78 2.43
CA LEU A 305 20.20 -11.09 2.42
C LEU A 305 20.73 -11.46 1.02
N SER A 306 20.05 -11.05 -0.06
CA SER A 306 20.49 -11.30 -1.44
C SER A 306 21.78 -10.59 -1.86
N PHE A 307 22.30 -9.67 -1.03
CA PHE A 307 23.56 -8.94 -1.28
C PHE A 307 24.72 -9.47 -0.44
N THR A 308 24.52 -10.58 0.29
CA THR A 308 25.50 -11.12 1.26
C THR A 308 26.30 -12.31 0.73
N ASP A 309 26.31 -12.54 -0.59
CA ASP A 309 26.95 -13.72 -1.21
C ASP A 309 28.42 -13.92 -0.79
N LYS A 310 29.18 -12.83 -0.61
CA LYS A 310 30.58 -12.88 -0.13
C LYS A 310 30.73 -13.43 1.29
N TYR A 311 29.67 -13.37 2.10
CA TYR A 311 29.63 -13.71 3.52
C TYR A 311 28.70 -14.89 3.81
N ILE A 312 28.41 -15.75 2.83
CA ILE A 312 27.41 -16.81 2.96
C ILE A 312 27.62 -17.73 4.17
N ILE A 313 28.87 -18.10 4.49
CA ILE A 313 29.20 -18.93 5.66
C ILE A 313 28.81 -18.21 6.96
N TYR A 314 29.11 -16.92 7.08
CA TYR A 314 28.73 -16.11 8.24
C TYR A 314 27.21 -16.00 8.35
N MET A 315 26.51 -15.82 7.23
CA MET A 315 25.05 -15.77 7.19
C MET A 315 24.41 -17.09 7.62
N PHE A 316 24.99 -18.24 7.29
CA PHE A 316 24.52 -19.53 7.81
C PHE A 316 24.62 -19.60 9.34
N PHE A 317 25.75 -19.18 9.93
CA PHE A 317 25.90 -19.14 11.38
C PHE A 317 24.89 -18.18 12.03
N LEU A 318 24.67 -17.01 11.43
CA LEU A 318 23.69 -16.04 11.91
C LEU A 318 22.26 -16.62 11.89
N ILE A 319 21.88 -17.31 10.81
CA ILE A 319 20.58 -17.98 10.70
C ILE A 319 20.44 -19.05 11.79
N ILE A 320 21.44 -19.92 11.96
CA ILE A 320 21.45 -20.94 13.03
C ILE A 320 21.25 -20.27 14.39
N PHE A 321 21.99 -19.21 14.68
CA PHE A 321 21.87 -18.45 15.92
C PHE A 321 20.44 -17.95 16.15
N TYR A 322 19.81 -17.31 15.15
CA TYR A 322 18.42 -16.85 15.28
C TYR A 322 17.43 -18.00 15.52
N PHE A 323 17.56 -19.11 14.78
CA PHE A 323 16.70 -20.27 14.97
C PHE A 323 16.90 -20.92 16.33
N SER A 324 18.12 -20.94 16.88
CA SER A 324 18.38 -21.38 18.25
C SER A 324 17.67 -20.50 19.28
N VAL A 325 17.73 -19.17 19.14
CA VAL A 325 17.02 -18.25 20.05
C VAL A 325 15.50 -18.45 19.96
N VAL A 326 14.96 -18.59 18.75
CA VAL A 326 13.54 -18.90 18.54
C VAL A 326 13.16 -20.24 19.18
N GLY A 327 13.98 -21.29 19.01
CA GLY A 327 13.77 -22.61 19.60
C GLY A 327 13.73 -22.58 21.13
N ILE A 328 14.66 -21.85 21.76
CA ILE A 328 14.68 -21.64 23.21
C ILE A 328 13.40 -20.91 23.67
N ALA A 329 12.99 -19.84 22.98
CA ALA A 329 11.77 -19.11 23.30
C ALA A 329 10.50 -19.96 23.11
N LEU A 330 10.45 -20.82 22.09
CA LEU A 330 9.36 -21.79 21.89
C LEU A 330 9.25 -22.75 23.07
N TYR A 331 10.38 -23.34 23.47
CA TYR A 331 10.44 -24.30 24.58
C TYR A 331 9.98 -23.67 25.91
N ILE A 332 10.51 -22.49 26.25
CA ILE A 332 10.11 -21.77 27.47
C ILE A 332 8.64 -21.36 27.39
N GLY A 333 8.17 -20.88 26.24
CA GLY A 333 6.78 -20.50 26.02
C GLY A 333 5.81 -21.66 26.23
N GLN A 334 6.11 -22.83 25.66
CA GLN A 334 5.30 -24.04 25.82
C GLN A 334 5.22 -24.47 27.29
N LYS A 335 6.35 -24.46 28.02
CA LYS A 335 6.37 -24.80 29.45
C LYS A 335 5.48 -23.85 30.27
N ARG A 336 5.43 -22.56 29.91
CA ARG A 336 4.55 -21.58 30.57
C ARG A 336 3.07 -21.76 30.23
N GLU A 337 2.75 -22.15 29.00
CA GLU A 337 1.38 -22.46 28.58
C GLU A 337 0.83 -23.68 29.35
N LEU A 338 1.62 -24.76 29.45
CA LEU A 338 1.22 -25.96 30.20
C LEU A 338 0.96 -25.66 31.67
N LYS A 339 1.88 -24.94 32.33
CA LYS A 339 1.71 -24.57 33.74
C LYS A 339 0.43 -23.76 34.00
N LYS A 340 0.08 -22.84 33.10
CA LYS A 340 -1.18 -22.06 33.22
C LYS A 340 -2.41 -22.93 33.02
N ALA A 341 -2.35 -23.90 32.10
CA ALA A 341 -3.46 -24.83 31.90
C ALA A 341 -3.69 -25.71 33.15
N GLU A 342 -2.62 -26.21 33.77
CA GLU A 342 -2.69 -26.96 35.04
C GLU A 342 -3.31 -26.11 36.16
N GLU A 343 -2.87 -24.85 36.33
CA GLU A 343 -3.43 -23.91 37.30
C GLU A 343 -4.93 -23.62 37.05
N GLU A 344 -5.35 -23.53 35.78
CA GLU A 344 -6.76 -23.31 35.41
C GLU A 344 -7.64 -24.56 35.63
N GLU A 345 -7.09 -25.76 35.45
CA GLU A 345 -7.79 -27.02 35.74
C GLU A 345 -7.96 -27.24 37.24
N GLU A 346 -6.93 -26.96 38.04
CA GLU A 346 -6.99 -27.05 39.51
C GLU A 346 -8.07 -26.11 40.08
N TYR A 347 -8.20 -24.89 39.53
CA TYR A 347 -9.24 -23.94 39.94
C TYR A 347 -10.66 -24.39 39.54
N LYS A 348 -10.80 -25.07 38.39
CA LYS A 348 -12.11 -25.50 37.86
C LYS A 348 -12.61 -26.79 38.47
N SER A 349 -11.74 -27.63 39.03
CA SER A 349 -12.18 -28.74 39.87
C SER A 349 -12.64 -28.13 41.19
N PRO A 350 -13.97 -28.02 41.46
CA PRO A 350 -14.38 -27.68 42.81
C PRO A 350 -13.74 -28.73 43.70
N LYS A 351 -13.11 -28.32 44.81
CA LYS A 351 -12.94 -29.24 45.90
C LYS A 351 -14.36 -29.73 46.20
N LEU A 352 -14.68 -30.95 45.76
CA LEU A 352 -15.83 -31.69 46.27
C LEU A 352 -15.59 -31.65 47.77
N GLU A 353 -16.30 -30.77 48.47
CA GLU A 353 -16.25 -30.67 49.92
C GLU A 353 -16.61 -32.06 50.43
N GLU A 354 -15.60 -32.81 50.88
CA GLU A 354 -15.78 -34.06 51.60
C GLU A 354 -16.50 -33.83 52.95
N ASP A 355 -16.81 -32.57 53.30
CA ASP A 355 -17.44 -32.15 54.56
C ASP A 355 -18.98 -32.23 54.56
N GLN A 356 -19.64 -32.91 53.61
CA GLN A 356 -21.10 -33.17 53.67
C GLN A 356 -21.48 -34.58 54.15
N PHE A 357 -20.52 -35.36 54.67
CA PHE A 357 -20.79 -36.64 55.34
C PHE A 357 -20.15 -36.69 56.74
N GLU A 358 -20.57 -35.80 57.63
CA GLU A 358 -20.51 -36.06 59.09
C GLU A 358 -21.89 -35.88 59.74
#